data_AF-A0A1H0AC97-F1
#
_entry.id   AF-A0A1H0AC97-F1
#
_cell.length_a   1.000
_cell.length_b   1.000
_cell.length_c   1.000
_cell.angle_alpha   90.00
_cell.angle_beta   90.00
_cell.angle_gamma   90.00
#
_symmetry.space_group_name_H-M   'P 1'
#
loop_
_entity.id
_entity.type
_entity.pdbx_description
1 polymer ?
#
loop_
_entity_poly.entity_id
_entity_poly.type
_entity_poly.pdbx_seq_one_letter_code
_entity_poly.pdbx_strand_id
1 'polypeptide(L)' 'MLELIPSSGGAFEIFLEEEKIYSKLDTGEFPAIEDILKKIASER' A
#
# COMPACT_ATOMS: atom_id res chain seq x y z
N MET A 1 -11.63 1.53 8.33
CA MET A 1 -11.79 2.92 7.84
C MET A 1 -10.70 3.16 6.81
N LEU A 2 -10.95 3.92 5.75
CA LEU A 2 -9.93 4.27 4.76
C LEU A 2 -9.51 5.72 4.97
N GLU A 3 -8.22 5.96 5.06
CA GLU A 3 -7.64 7.30 5.18
C GLU A 3 -6.66 7.53 4.02
N LEU A 4 -6.61 8.78 3.54
CA LEU A 4 -5.64 9.22 2.55
C LEU A 4 -4.74 10.27 3.20
N ILE A 5 -3.47 9.91 3.39
CA ILE A 5 -2.47 10.78 4.03
C ILE A 5 -1.55 11.33 2.93
N PRO A 6 -1.55 12.66 2.69
CA PRO A 6 -0.61 13.27 1.75
C PRO A 6 0.84 13.00 2.19
N SER A 7 1.69 12.64 1.23
CA SER A 7 3.11 12.41 1.47
C SER A 7 3.98 13.20 0.47
N SER A 8 5.29 13.10 0.62
CA SER A 8 6.29 13.75 -0.23
C SER A 8 7.27 12.73 -0.83
N GLY A 9 8.25 13.20 -1.62
CA GLY A 9 9.28 12.32 -2.18
C GLY A 9 8.79 11.33 -3.24
N GLY A 10 7.58 11.50 -3.78
CA GLY A 10 6.99 10.57 -4.74
C GLY A 10 6.52 9.25 -4.11
N ALA A 11 6.34 9.22 -2.79
CA ALA A 11 5.86 8.05 -2.07
C ALA A 11 4.42 7.69 -2.46
N PHE A 12 4.22 6.40 -2.71
CA PHE A 12 2.90 5.77 -2.72
C PHE A 12 3.03 4.49 -1.90
N GLU A 13 2.46 4.51 -0.71
CA GLU A 13 2.58 3.44 0.28
C GLU A 13 1.19 3.04 0.76
N ILE A 14 1.01 1.75 1.01
CA ILE A 14 -0.25 1.19 1.51
C ILE A 14 0.05 0.50 2.83
N PHE A 15 -0.73 0.88 3.83
CA PHE A 15 -0.68 0.33 5.17
C PHE A 15 -2.00 -0.39 5.46
N LEU A 16 -1.91 -1.54 6.11
CA LEU A 16 -3.06 -2.22 6.71
C LEU A 16 -2.86 -2.17 8.22
N GLU A 17 -3.76 -1.48 8.91
CA GLU A 17 -3.57 -1.09 10.31
C GLU A 17 -2.29 -0.27 10.47
N GLU A 18 -1.26 -0.83 11.11
CA GLU A 18 0.05 -0.19 11.32
C GLU A 18 1.17 -0.85 10.51
N GLU A 19 0.87 -1.89 9.73
CA GLU A 19 1.85 -2.61 8.92
C GLU A 19 1.90 -2.08 7.48
N LYS A 20 3.12 -1.79 7.00
CA LYS A 20 3.34 -1.43 5.61
C LYS A 20 3.29 -2.66 4.72
N ILE A 21 2.25 -2.78 3.91
CA ILE A 21 2.06 -3.93 3.01
C ILE A 21 2.58 -3.68 1.58
N TYR A 22 2.84 -2.41 1.22
CA TYR A 22 3.41 -2.01 -0.08
C TYR A 22 4.11 -0.64 -0.05
N SER A 23 5.18 -0.50 -0.85
CA SER A 23 5.86 0.77 -1.14
C SER A 23 6.27 0.84 -2.61
N LYS A 24 5.84 1.92 -3.29
CA LYS A 24 6.32 2.27 -4.63
C LYS A 24 7.80 2.66 -4.64
N LEU A 25 8.33 3.21 -3.55
CA LEU A 25 9.76 3.56 -3.49
C LEU A 25 10.64 2.31 -3.44
N ASP A 26 10.13 1.22 -2.89
CA ASP A 26 10.87 -0.05 -2.77
C ASP A 26 10.86 -0.82 -4.10
N THR A 27 9.76 -0.72 -4.85
CA THR A 27 9.55 -1.49 -6.10
C THR A 27 9.79 -0.68 -7.37
N GLY A 28 9.77 0.65 -7.28
CA GLY A 28 9.80 1.57 -8.43
C GLY A 28 8.45 1.78 -9.12
N GLU A 29 7.52 0.84 -8.98
CA GLU A 29 6.28 0.75 -9.75
C GLU A 29 5.03 1.09 -8.92
N PHE A 30 3.89 1.31 -9.57
CA PHE A 30 2.60 1.29 -8.87
C PHE A 30 2.11 -0.15 -8.72
N PRO A 31 1.35 -0.47 -7.66
CA PRO A 31 0.90 -1.84 -7.47
C PRO A 31 -0.21 -2.19 -8.46
N ALA A 32 -0.25 -3.45 -8.90
CA ALA A 32 -1.45 -4.01 -9.49
C ALA A 32 -2.55 -4.10 -8.42
N ILE A 33 -3.79 -3.77 -8.80
CA ILE A 33 -4.93 -3.74 -7.86
C ILE A 33 -5.13 -5.11 -7.24
N GLU A 34 -4.99 -6.17 -8.03
CA GLU A 34 -5.19 -7.56 -7.63
C GLU A 34 -4.20 -7.99 -6.53
N ASP A 35 -2.97 -7.49 -6.54
CA ASP A 35 -1.94 -7.87 -5.56
C ASP A 35 -2.22 -7.25 -4.19
N ILE A 36 -2.72 -6.01 -4.17
CA ILE A 36 -3.14 -5.35 -2.93
C ILE A 36 -4.37 -6.02 -2.35
N LEU A 37 -5.36 -6.35 -3.19
CA LEU A 37 -6.57 -7.04 -2.75
C LEU A 37 -6.26 -8.41 -2.12
N LYS A 38 -5.33 -9.18 -2.71
CA LYS A 38 -4.89 -10.46 -2.14
C LYS A 38 -4.24 -10.28 -0.75
N LYS A 39 -3.37 -9.28 -0.59
CA LYS A 39 -2.73 -8.96 0.70
C LYS A 39 -3.78 -8.62 1.76
N ILE A 40 -4.74 -7.76 1.44
CA ILE A 40 -5.80 -7.36 2.38
C ILE A 40 -6.74 -8.53 2.70
N ALA A 41 -7.03 -9.40 1.73
CA ALA A 41 -7.94 -10.54 1.93
C ALA A 41 -7.30 -11.69 2.73
N SER A 42 -5.96 -11.84 2.69
CA SER A 42 -5.23 -12.89 3.40
C SER A 42 -5.15 -12.66 4.91
N GLU A 43 -5.33 -11.41 5.36
CA GLU A 43 -5.28 -11.02 6.79
C GLU A 43 -6.68 -11.11 7.46
N ARG A 44 -7.59 -11.94 6.93
CA ARG A 44 -8.94 -12.15 7.45
C ARG A 44 -9.17 -13.55 8.00
#